data_AF-A0A7X8GV55-F1
#
_entry.id   AF-A0A7X8GV55-F1
#
_cell.length_a   1.000
_cell.length_b   1.000
_cell.length_c   1.000
_cell.angle_alpha   90.00
_cell.angle_beta   90.00
_cell.angle_gamma   90.00
#
_symmetry.space_group_name_H-M   'P 1'
#
loop_
_entity.id
_entity.type
_entity.pdbx_description
1 polymer ?
#
loop_
_entity_poly.entity_id
_entity_poly.type
_entity_poly.pdbx_seq_one_letter_code
_entity_poly.pdbx_strand_id
1 'polypeptide(L)'
;PFYLPEQYPLLLETVDDIELFDEKWEEWYQKHIQFKTELKKNTGIQIHEIVVDVNELNEYCVMNALKNTEATRMLFVNYLANLNKGIKL
;
A
#
# COMPACT_ATOMS: atom_id res chain seq x y z
N PRO A 1 2.46 -0.94 1.79
CA PRO A 1 1.62 0.20 1.36
C PRO A 1 0.68 0.58 2.50
N PHE A 2 0.29 1.85 2.59
CA PHE A 2 -0.75 2.31 3.51
C PHE A 2 -1.75 3.17 2.73
N TYR A 3 -3.04 2.95 2.95
CA TYR A 3 -4.10 3.67 2.25
C TYR A 3 -4.92 4.47 3.25
N LEU A 4 -5.18 5.73 2.91
CA LEU A 4 -6.10 6.57 3.67
C LEU A 4 -7.55 6.14 3.43
N PRO A 5 -8.47 6.36 4.38
CA PRO A 5 -9.88 6.01 4.22
C PRO A 5 -10.50 6.55 2.93
N GLU A 6 -10.12 7.78 2.54
CA GLU A 6 -10.65 8.47 1.36
C GLU A 6 -10.14 7.87 0.04
N GLN A 7 -9.01 7.17 0.06
CA GLN A 7 -8.40 6.51 -1.10
C GLN A 7 -8.89 5.06 -1.27
N TYR A 8 -9.41 4.46 -0.20
CA TYR A 8 -9.76 3.05 -0.18
C TYR A 8 -10.86 2.66 -1.18
N PRO A 9 -11.94 3.44 -1.37
CA PRO A 9 -12.95 3.11 -2.39
C PRO A 9 -12.35 3.02 -3.79
N LEU A 10 -11.52 3.99 -4.17
CA LEU A 10 -10.83 3.99 -5.47
C LEU A 10 -9.87 2.81 -5.60
N LEU A 11 -9.20 2.41 -4.51
CA LEU A 11 -8.38 1.21 -4.51
C LEU A 11 -9.23 -0.02 -4.85
N LEU A 12 -10.34 -0.25 -4.15
CA LEU A 12 -11.21 -1.40 -4.39
C LEU A 12 -11.79 -1.44 -5.82
N GLU A 13 -12.04 -0.28 -6.43
CA GLU A 13 -12.51 -0.18 -7.82
C GLU A 13 -11.44 -0.54 -8.86
N THR A 14 -10.15 -0.47 -8.49
CA THR A 14 -9.03 -0.52 -9.46
C THR A 14 -8.09 -1.70 -9.28
N VAL A 15 -8.19 -2.43 -8.18
CA VAL A 15 -7.35 -3.61 -7.93
C VAL A 15 -7.76 -4.80 -8.78
N ASP A 16 -6.77 -5.53 -9.29
CA ASP A 16 -6.94 -6.77 -10.05
C ASP A 16 -7.06 -8.01 -9.16
N ASP A 17 -6.87 -7.85 -7.84
CA ASP A 17 -6.85 -8.90 -6.80
C ASP A 17 -7.77 -8.55 -5.63
N ILE A 18 -8.99 -8.13 -5.96
CA ILE A 18 -10.03 -7.65 -5.01
C ILE A 18 -10.36 -8.68 -3.92
N GLU A 19 -10.22 -9.97 -4.21
CA GLU A 19 -10.47 -11.07 -3.26
C GLU A 19 -9.53 -11.05 -2.03
N LEU A 20 -8.43 -10.30 -2.11
CA LEU A 20 -7.49 -10.12 -1.00
C LEU A 20 -7.86 -8.96 -0.07
N PHE A 21 -8.90 -8.20 -0.39
CA PHE A 21 -9.29 -7.00 0.34
C PHE A 21 -10.52 -7.21 1.21
N ASP A 22 -10.50 -6.53 2.36
CA ASP A 22 -11.71 -6.33 3.15
C ASP A 22 -12.57 -5.25 2.47
N GLU A 23 -13.88 -5.45 2.47
CA GLU A 23 -14.84 -4.51 1.86
C GLU A 23 -14.79 -3.13 2.52
N LYS A 24 -14.52 -3.09 3.84
CA LYS A 24 -14.46 -1.87 4.62
C LYS A 24 -13.03 -1.50 4.98
N TRP A 25 -12.72 -0.22 4.86
CA TRP A 25 -11.41 0.30 5.24
C TRP A 25 -11.08 0.02 6.70
N GLU A 26 -12.05 0.13 7.61
CA GLU A 26 -11.84 -0.11 9.04
C GLU A 26 -11.40 -1.55 9.31
N GLU A 27 -11.97 -2.52 8.62
CA GLU A 27 -11.64 -3.95 8.78
C GLU A 27 -10.21 -4.21 8.30
N TRP A 28 -9.85 -3.67 7.13
CA TRP A 28 -8.49 -3.70 6.61
C TRP A 28 -7.50 -3.02 7.56
N TYR A 29 -7.83 -1.83 8.06
CA TYR A 29 -6.97 -1.04 8.94
C TYR A 29 -6.73 -1.75 10.27
N GLN A 30 -7.75 -2.40 10.86
CA GLN A 30 -7.58 -3.19 12.07
C GLN A 30 -6.60 -4.35 11.86
N LYS A 31 -6.73 -5.12 10.76
CA LYS A 31 -5.79 -6.20 10.44
C LYS A 31 -4.38 -5.67 10.21
N HIS A 32 -4.25 -4.53 9.53
CA HIS A 32 -2.96 -3.88 9.28
C HIS A 32 -2.26 -3.45 10.58
N ILE A 33 -2.99 -2.83 11.51
CA ILE A 33 -2.46 -2.44 12.82
C ILE A 33 -2.11 -3.65 13.68
N GLN A 34 -2.94 -4.71 13.64
CA GLN A 34 -2.67 -5.96 14.34
C GLN A 34 -1.36 -6.58 13.82
N PHE A 35 -1.21 -6.74 12.51
CA PHE A 35 0.00 -7.27 11.89
C PHE A 35 1.25 -6.47 12.28
N LYS A 36 1.20 -5.14 12.19
CA LYS A 36 2.31 -4.26 12.61
C LYS A 36 2.68 -4.46 14.08
N THR A 37 1.68 -4.54 14.94
CA THR A 37 1.88 -4.69 16.38
C THR A 37 2.49 -6.05 16.71
N GLU A 38 1.99 -7.11 16.09
CA GLU A 38 2.50 -8.48 16.25
C GLU A 38 3.94 -8.60 15.74
N LEU A 39 4.24 -8.05 14.56
CA LEU A 39 5.60 -8.10 14.02
C LEU A 39 6.59 -7.39 14.95
N LYS A 40 6.24 -6.19 15.43
CA LYS A 40 7.07 -5.44 16.38
C LYS A 40 7.28 -6.21 17.68
N LYS A 41 6.22 -6.81 18.24
CA LYS A 41 6.29 -7.60 19.47
C LYS A 41 7.16 -8.85 19.32
N ASN A 42 7.01 -9.57 18.20
CA ASN A 42 7.64 -10.88 18.01
C ASN A 42 9.09 -10.79 17.51
N THR A 43 9.44 -9.73 16.78
CA THR A 43 10.74 -9.62 16.11
C THR A 43 11.53 -8.36 16.46
N GLY A 44 10.90 -7.37 17.10
CA GLY A 44 11.48 -6.04 17.30
C GLY A 44 11.48 -5.16 16.04
N ILE A 45 11.07 -5.69 14.87
CA ILE A 45 11.05 -4.95 13.60
C ILE A 45 9.92 -3.91 13.62
N GLN A 46 10.27 -2.65 13.31
CA GLN A 46 9.29 -1.58 13.12
C GLN A 46 9.01 -1.40 11.63
N ILE A 47 7.73 -1.48 11.26
CA ILE A 47 7.29 -1.21 9.89
C ILE A 47 7.13 0.30 9.71
N HIS A 48 7.82 0.83 8.70
CA HIS A 48 7.57 2.17 8.17
C HIS A 48 6.52 2.07 7.07
N GLU A 49 5.43 2.81 7.24
CA GLU A 49 4.37 2.91 6.25
C GLU A 49 4.72 3.94 5.19
N ILE A 50 4.38 3.62 3.95
CA ILE A 50 4.39 4.57 2.84
C ILE A 50 2.94 4.75 2.43
N VAL A 51 2.44 5.96 2.61
CA VAL A 51 1.11 6.36 2.15
C VAL A 51 1.11 6.31 0.62
N VAL A 52 0.15 5.60 0.05
CA VAL A 52 -0.02 5.46 -1.39
C VAL A 52 -1.17 6.33 -1.84
N ASP A 53 -0.89 7.24 -2.78
CA ASP A 53 -1.94 7.86 -3.60
C ASP A 53 -2.35 6.88 -4.70
N VAL A 54 -3.64 6.56 -4.76
CA VAL A 54 -4.14 5.53 -5.68
C VAL A 54 -4.16 6.04 -7.12
N ASN A 55 -4.28 7.35 -7.35
CA ASN A 55 -4.17 7.91 -8.70
C ASN A 55 -2.73 7.75 -9.22
N GLU A 56 -1.73 8.10 -8.39
CA GLU A 56 -0.31 7.92 -8.78
C GLU A 56 0.02 6.45 -9.01
N LEU A 57 -0.53 5.54 -8.20
CA LEU A 57 -0.40 4.09 -8.41
C LEU A 57 -1.01 3.67 -9.74
N ASN A 58 -2.20 4.16 -10.09
CA ASN A 58 -2.86 3.82 -11.35
C ASN A 58 -2.08 4.36 -12.55
N GLU A 59 -1.57 5.59 -12.46
CA GLU A 59 -0.67 6.15 -13.47
C GLU A 59 0.60 5.31 -13.62
N TYR A 60 1.20 4.88 -12.50
CA TYR A 60 2.35 3.97 -12.51
C TYR A 60 2.03 2.63 -13.19
N CYS A 61 0.87 2.04 -12.91
CA CYS A 61 0.41 0.81 -13.56
C CYS A 61 0.26 1.00 -15.08
N VAL A 62 -0.39 2.09 -15.51
CA VAL A 62 -0.59 2.40 -16.94
C VAL A 62 0.74 2.62 -17.65
N MET A 63 1.63 3.46 -17.10
CA MET A 63 2.92 3.78 -17.71
C MET A 63 3.82 2.54 -17.87
N ASN A 64 3.69 1.56 -16.98
CA ASN A 64 4.51 0.36 -16.99
C ASN A 64 3.79 -0.88 -17.57
N ALA A 65 2.57 -0.72 -18.10
CA ALA A 65 1.72 -1.82 -18.56
C ALA A 65 1.56 -2.96 -17.51
N LEU A 66 1.41 -2.57 -16.24
CA LEU A 66 1.24 -3.48 -15.11
C LEU A 66 -0.22 -3.52 -14.64
N LYS A 67 -0.63 -4.67 -14.13
CA LYS A 67 -1.88 -4.84 -13.38
C LYS A 67 -1.73 -4.30 -11.96
N ASN A 68 -2.80 -3.78 -11.38
CA ASN A 68 -2.83 -3.34 -10.00
C ASN A 68 -3.02 -4.53 -9.04
N THR A 69 -1.97 -5.33 -8.91
CA THR A 69 -1.89 -6.48 -7.99
C THR A 69 -1.03 -6.15 -6.77
N GLU A 70 -1.07 -7.00 -5.73
CA GLU A 70 -0.25 -6.87 -4.52
C GLU A 70 1.23 -6.69 -4.86
N ALA A 71 1.75 -7.51 -5.79
CA ALA A 71 3.12 -7.43 -6.25
C ALA A 71 3.45 -6.06 -6.86
N THR A 72 2.58 -5.53 -7.72
CA THR A 72 2.76 -4.19 -8.32
C THR A 72 2.71 -3.09 -7.26
N ARG A 73 1.79 -3.17 -6.31
CA ARG A 73 1.69 -2.18 -5.22
C ARG A 73 2.95 -2.19 -4.34
N MET A 74 3.55 -3.36 -4.12
CA MET A 74 4.85 -3.48 -3.43
C MET A 74 6.01 -2.89 -4.25
N LEU A 75 6.02 -3.09 -5.58
CA LEU A 75 6.99 -2.44 -6.47
C LEU A 75 6.86 -0.92 -6.42
N PHE A 76 5.63 -0.40 -6.45
CA PHE A 76 5.37 1.04 -6.39
C PHE A 76 5.82 1.65 -5.05
N VAL A 77 5.53 0.99 -3.93
CA VAL A 77 6.03 1.39 -2.61
C VAL A 77 7.55 1.42 -2.56
N ASN A 78 8.23 0.44 -3.15
CA ASN A 78 9.69 0.43 -3.25
C ASN A 78 10.21 1.58 -4.11
N TYR A 79 9.53 1.91 -5.22
CA TYR A 79 9.84 3.06 -6.04
C TYR A 79 9.74 4.37 -5.24
N LEU A 80 8.62 4.59 -4.54
CA LEU A 80 8.43 5.76 -3.65
C LEU A 80 9.50 5.83 -2.55
N ALA A 81 9.83 4.70 -1.93
CA ALA A 81 10.88 4.62 -0.91
C ALA A 81 12.24 5.07 -1.44
N ASN A 82 12.57 4.74 -2.69
CA ASN A 82 13.83 5.11 -3.31
C ASN A 82 13.87 6.58 -3.76
N LEU A 83 12.74 7.13 -4.22
CA LEU A 83 12.62 8.57 -4.49
C LEU A 83 12.86 9.40 -3.22
N ASN A 84 12.23 9.01 -2.11
CA ASN A 84 12.33 9.72 -0.84
C ASN A 84 13.74 9.66 -0.22
N LYS A 85 14.54 8.64 -0.54
CA LYS A 85 15.96 8.59 -0.16
C LYS A 85 16.85 9.54 -0.96
N GLY A 86 16.38 10.00 -2.12
CA GLY A 86 17.06 11.01 -2.96
C GLY A 86 16.89 12.43 -2.46
N ILE A 87 15.84 12.71 -1.67
CA ILE A 87 15.62 14.00 -1.00
C ILE A 87 16.25 13.93 0.40
N LYS A 88 17.58 14.09 0.46
CA LYS A 88 18.22 14.50 1.71
C LYS A 88 18.02 16.01 1.85
N LEU A 89 17.09 16.42 2.72
CA LEU A 89 17.08 17.76 3.28
C LEU A 89 18.35 17.99 4.12
#